data_AF-A0A0X3PBE3-F1
#
_entry.id   AF-A0A0X3PBE3-F1
#
_cell.length_a   1.000
_cell.length_b   1.000
_cell.length_c   1.000
_cell.angle_alpha   90.00
_cell.angle_beta   90.00
_cell.angle_gamma   90.00
#
_symmetry.space_group_name_H-M   'P 1'
#
loop_
_entity.id
_entity.type
_entity.pdbx_description
1 polymer ?
#
loop_
_entity_poly.entity_id
_entity_poly.type
_entity_poly.pdbx_seq_one_letter_code
_entity_poly.pdbx_strand_id
1 'polypeptide(L)'
;MRPEKRLLVLDIDYTIFDHLTPAESAKQLMRPYLYEMLTRAYVNYDIAIWSATSMTWILAKIGQMNLIPKSTIDTVRQQQVESRFPAQTPDLTTNIPHYETDLPFKICLLVDSDAMISIYLEEHGVKEVKPLAVIWNRFPQYGPQNTIMFDDVRRNFAMNPQSGLRIHSYRDAHVNYSTDKELLYLADYLDLIALLESDFTKLNHHKWSSYVQKNRRHLHRKRRSPTAAPMASQVRAGEFNDQDDNDAVDSSGHTGT
;
A
#
# COMPACT_ATOMS: atom_id res chain seq x y z
N MET A 1 -8.00 11.07 8.36
CA MET A 1 -7.13 10.35 9.32
C MET A 1 -7.98 9.85 10.47
N ARG A 2 -7.74 8.63 10.96
CA ARG A 2 -8.54 7.99 12.02
C ARG A 2 -8.03 8.40 13.42
N PRO A 3 -8.91 8.65 14.39
CA PRO A 3 -8.50 8.97 15.76
C PRO A 3 -7.61 7.89 16.38
N GLU A 4 -6.65 8.30 17.21
CA GLU A 4 -5.77 7.41 17.98
C GLU A 4 -4.93 6.41 17.16
N LYS A 5 -4.82 6.61 15.84
CA LYS A 5 -3.94 5.81 15.00
C LYS A 5 -2.55 6.43 14.92
N ARG A 6 -1.57 5.57 14.68
CA ARG A 6 -0.19 5.95 14.33
C ARG A 6 -0.07 6.15 12.83
N LEU A 7 1.08 6.58 12.34
CA LEU A 7 1.32 6.77 10.91
C LEU A 7 2.40 5.80 10.40
N LEU A 8 2.06 5.04 9.34
CA LEU A 8 3.00 4.26 8.55
C LEU A 8 3.17 4.94 7.19
N VAL A 9 4.38 5.36 6.85
CA VAL A 9 4.73 5.89 5.53
C VAL A 9 5.50 4.82 4.76
N LEU A 10 5.05 4.46 3.57
CA LEU A 10 5.69 3.44 2.74
C LEU A 10 6.19 4.05 1.43
N ASP A 11 7.44 3.76 1.10
CA ASP A 11 7.92 3.88 -0.27
C ASP A 11 7.36 2.75 -1.17
N ILE A 12 7.46 2.93 -2.50
CA ILE A 12 6.97 1.96 -3.48
C ILE A 12 8.11 1.07 -4.00
N ASP A 13 9.06 1.69 -4.68
CA ASP A 13 10.02 1.02 -5.55
C ASP A 13 11.07 0.30 -4.71
N TYR A 14 11.18 -1.01 -4.89
CA TYR A 14 11.99 -1.91 -4.07
C TYR A 14 11.61 -2.00 -2.59
N THR A 15 10.60 -1.25 -2.15
CA THR A 15 10.01 -1.40 -0.82
C THR A 15 8.86 -2.42 -0.86
N ILE A 16 7.84 -2.19 -1.69
CA ILE A 16 6.67 -3.06 -1.85
C ILE A 16 6.51 -3.62 -3.28
N PHE A 17 7.31 -3.15 -4.24
CA PHE A 17 7.18 -3.50 -5.65
C PHE A 17 8.55 -3.54 -6.36
N ASP A 18 8.80 -4.57 -7.16
CA ASP A 18 9.94 -4.61 -8.08
C ASP A 18 9.60 -3.86 -9.37
N HIS A 19 10.18 -2.69 -9.55
CA HIS A 19 9.86 -1.81 -10.68
C HIS A 19 10.74 -2.00 -11.92
N LEU A 20 11.77 -2.85 -11.85
CA LEU A 20 12.69 -3.05 -12.98
C LEU A 20 12.49 -4.39 -13.69
N THR A 21 12.03 -5.43 -12.98
CA THR A 21 11.79 -6.73 -13.62
C THR A 21 10.62 -6.65 -14.59
N PRO A 22 10.77 -7.08 -15.86
CA PRO A 22 9.64 -7.23 -16.77
C PRO A 22 8.67 -8.32 -16.30
N ALA A 23 7.38 -8.07 -16.40
CA ALA A 23 6.34 -9.03 -16.03
C ALA A 23 5.05 -8.80 -16.81
N GLU A 24 4.22 -9.83 -16.91
CA GLU A 24 2.91 -9.76 -17.57
C GLU A 24 1.84 -9.10 -16.68
N SER A 25 2.07 -9.09 -15.35
CA SER A 25 1.16 -8.44 -14.41
C SER A 25 1.91 -7.86 -13.21
N ALA A 26 1.38 -6.76 -12.66
CA ALA A 26 1.93 -6.16 -11.44
C ALA A 26 1.92 -7.13 -10.24
N LYS A 27 1.00 -8.09 -10.21
CA LYS A 27 0.93 -9.12 -9.15
C LYS A 27 2.22 -9.95 -9.05
N GLN A 28 2.91 -10.20 -10.17
CA GLN A 28 4.18 -10.92 -10.20
C GLN A 28 5.35 -10.10 -9.63
N LEU A 29 5.20 -8.77 -9.61
CA LEU A 29 6.21 -7.81 -9.15
C LEU A 29 5.94 -7.27 -7.75
N MET A 30 4.75 -7.53 -7.21
CA MET A 30 4.41 -7.21 -5.83
C MET A 30 5.29 -8.00 -4.87
N ARG A 31 5.82 -7.32 -3.86
CA ARG A 31 6.55 -7.98 -2.79
C ARG A 31 5.60 -8.93 -2.02
N PRO A 32 6.01 -10.18 -1.75
CA PRO A 32 5.15 -11.13 -1.04
C PRO A 32 4.73 -10.60 0.34
N TYR A 33 3.54 -11.00 0.78
CA TYR A 33 2.91 -10.58 2.04
C TYR A 33 2.49 -9.10 2.12
N LEU A 34 2.46 -8.35 1.00
CA LEU A 34 2.03 -6.95 1.00
C LEU A 34 0.63 -6.74 1.60
N TYR A 35 -0.38 -7.44 1.10
CA TYR A 35 -1.76 -7.33 1.60
C TYR A 35 -1.86 -7.71 3.09
N GLU A 36 -1.15 -8.74 3.51
CA GLU A 36 -1.11 -9.17 4.91
C GLU A 36 -0.51 -8.08 5.82
N MET A 37 0.62 -7.48 5.41
CA MET A 37 1.24 -6.40 6.15
C MET A 37 0.32 -5.17 6.22
N LEU A 38 -0.28 -4.76 5.10
CA LEU A 38 -1.17 -3.59 5.05
C LEU A 38 -2.42 -3.80 5.91
N THR A 39 -3.02 -5.00 5.85
CA THR A 39 -4.19 -5.37 6.67
C THR A 39 -3.86 -5.28 8.16
N ARG A 40 -2.74 -5.87 8.58
CA ARG A 40 -2.30 -5.85 9.97
C ARG A 40 -1.91 -4.44 10.43
N ALA A 41 -1.19 -3.70 9.60
CA ALA A 41 -0.81 -2.32 9.87
C ALA A 41 -2.05 -1.45 10.06
N TYR A 42 -3.07 -1.59 9.19
CA TYR A 42 -4.25 -0.75 9.23
C TYR A 42 -5.01 -0.80 10.56
N VAL A 43 -4.88 -1.89 11.34
CA VAL A 43 -5.44 -1.97 12.71
C VAL A 43 -4.95 -0.82 13.60
N ASN A 44 -3.68 -0.44 13.50
CA ASN A 44 -3.03 0.53 14.39
C ASN A 44 -2.47 1.78 13.68
N TYR A 45 -2.41 1.76 12.36
CA TYR A 45 -1.75 2.79 11.56
C TYR A 45 -2.65 3.28 10.44
N ASP A 46 -2.75 4.61 10.28
CA ASP A 46 -3.06 5.17 8.97
C ASP A 46 -1.86 4.96 8.05
N ILE A 47 -2.15 4.61 6.79
CA ILE A 47 -1.13 4.24 5.80
C ILE A 47 -1.01 5.36 4.79
N ALA A 48 0.20 5.87 4.60
CA ALA A 48 0.56 6.80 3.55
C ALA A 48 1.55 6.14 2.59
N ILE A 49 1.44 6.45 1.30
CA ILE A 49 2.45 6.14 0.29
C ILE A 49 3.23 7.41 -0.02
N TRP A 50 4.56 7.35 0.00
CA TRP A 50 5.42 8.43 -0.46
C TRP A 50 6.48 7.89 -1.43
N SER A 51 6.33 8.18 -2.73
CA SER A 51 7.27 7.76 -3.77
C SER A 51 8.04 8.95 -4.32
N ALA A 52 9.30 8.74 -4.72
CA ALA A 52 10.12 9.71 -5.45
C ALA A 52 9.78 9.74 -6.96
N THR A 53 8.51 9.54 -7.30
CA THR A 53 7.99 9.57 -8.67
C THR A 53 6.72 10.42 -8.71
N SER A 54 6.28 10.85 -9.89
CA SER A 54 5.09 11.69 -10.01
C SER A 54 3.80 10.96 -9.58
N MET A 55 2.78 11.73 -9.17
CA MET A 55 1.47 11.18 -8.82
C MET A 55 0.90 10.23 -9.90
N THR A 56 1.12 10.50 -11.18
CA THR A 56 0.70 9.62 -12.28
C THR A 56 1.28 8.23 -12.16
N TRP A 57 2.59 8.13 -11.88
CA TRP A 57 3.27 6.84 -11.70
C TRP A 57 2.88 6.15 -10.41
N ILE A 58 2.66 6.91 -9.33
CA ILE A 58 2.11 6.38 -8.08
C ILE A 58 0.77 5.71 -8.34
N LEU A 59 -0.20 6.45 -8.91
CA LEU A 59 -1.54 5.95 -9.21
C LEU A 59 -1.52 4.74 -10.14
N ALA A 60 -0.64 4.74 -11.15
CA ALA A 60 -0.46 3.60 -12.04
C ALA A 60 -0.02 2.35 -11.24
N LYS A 61 1.04 2.45 -10.43
CA LYS A 61 1.58 1.32 -9.66
C LYS A 61 0.59 0.81 -8.61
N ILE A 62 0.06 1.69 -7.75
CA ILE A 62 -0.87 1.28 -6.68
C ILE A 62 -2.21 0.78 -7.24
N GLY A 63 -2.64 1.32 -8.37
CA GLY A 63 -3.83 0.88 -9.08
C GLY A 63 -3.66 -0.51 -9.69
N GLN A 64 -2.54 -0.77 -10.36
CA GLN A 64 -2.24 -2.09 -10.91
C GLN A 64 -2.05 -3.16 -9.82
N MET A 65 -1.61 -2.77 -8.61
CA MET A 65 -1.56 -3.64 -7.43
C MET A 65 -2.91 -3.78 -6.70
N ASN A 66 -3.97 -3.10 -7.16
CA ASN A 66 -5.29 -3.02 -6.53
C ASN A 66 -5.26 -2.58 -5.05
N LEU A 67 -4.34 -1.67 -4.68
CA LEU A 67 -4.24 -1.18 -3.30
C LEU A 67 -5.20 -0.03 -2.99
N ILE A 68 -5.84 0.53 -4.02
CA ILE A 68 -6.91 1.51 -3.92
C ILE A 68 -8.03 1.17 -4.92
N PRO A 69 -9.28 1.55 -4.63
CA PRO A 69 -10.38 1.39 -5.58
C PRO A 69 -10.12 2.16 -6.88
N LYS A 70 -10.63 1.63 -8.01
CA LYS A 70 -10.54 2.31 -9.31
C LYS A 70 -11.19 3.70 -9.28
N SER A 71 -12.32 3.82 -8.59
CA SER A 71 -13.02 5.10 -8.39
C SER A 71 -12.11 6.17 -7.76
N THR A 72 -11.26 5.79 -6.80
CA THR A 72 -10.29 6.71 -6.19
C THR A 72 -9.27 7.21 -7.20
N ILE A 73 -8.80 6.35 -8.11
CA ILE A 73 -7.85 6.74 -9.17
C ILE A 73 -8.51 7.77 -10.10
N ASP A 74 -9.75 7.51 -10.50
CA ASP A 74 -10.50 8.38 -11.42
C ASP A 74 -10.75 9.75 -10.80
N THR A 75 -11.15 9.79 -9.51
CA THR A 75 -11.33 11.05 -8.77
C THR A 75 -10.04 11.87 -8.70
N VAL A 76 -8.89 11.26 -8.37
CA VAL A 76 -7.61 12.00 -8.29
C VAL A 76 -7.20 12.53 -9.66
N ARG A 77 -7.39 11.75 -10.72
CA ARG A 77 -7.11 12.19 -12.09
C ARG A 77 -7.99 13.37 -12.52
N GLN A 78 -9.28 13.34 -12.19
CA GLN A 78 -10.20 14.46 -12.47
C GLN A 78 -9.76 15.74 -11.77
N GLN A 79 -9.42 15.67 -10.47
CA GLN A 79 -8.91 16.82 -9.70
C GLN A 79 -7.62 17.41 -10.29
N GLN A 80 -6.73 16.57 -10.83
CA GLN A 80 -5.51 17.03 -11.51
C GLN A 80 -5.77 17.73 -12.85
N VAL A 81 -6.85 17.36 -13.56
CA VAL A 81 -7.27 18.04 -14.80
C VAL A 81 -7.89 19.39 -14.48
N GLU A 82 -8.80 19.46 -13.50
CA GLU A 82 -9.50 20.69 -13.09
C GLU A 82 -8.54 21.76 -12.54
N SER A 83 -7.48 21.34 -11.82
CA SER A 83 -6.45 22.24 -11.32
C SER A 83 -5.52 22.81 -12.41
N ARG A 84 -5.42 22.16 -13.59
CA ARG A 84 -4.60 22.64 -14.72
C ARG A 84 -5.39 23.52 -15.71
N PHE A 85 -6.71 23.37 -15.77
CA PHE A 85 -7.58 24.15 -16.65
C PHE A 85 -8.88 24.53 -15.91
N PRO A 86 -8.96 25.73 -15.31
CA PRO A 86 -10.18 26.15 -14.64
C PRO A 86 -11.18 26.69 -15.67
N ALA A 87 -12.01 25.83 -16.27
CA ALA A 87 -13.23 26.27 -16.96
C ALA A 87 -14.32 25.20 -17.09
N GLN A 88 -15.51 25.62 -16.66
CA GLN A 88 -16.90 25.18 -16.90
C GLN A 88 -17.32 23.76 -16.48
N THR A 89 -18.32 23.78 -15.58
CA THR A 89 -19.13 22.68 -15.05
C THR A 89 -19.41 21.56 -16.05
N PRO A 90 -18.96 20.33 -15.77
CA PRO A 90 -19.60 19.16 -16.34
C PRO A 90 -20.83 18.82 -15.50
N ASP A 91 -22.02 19.03 -16.08
CA ASP A 91 -23.18 18.22 -15.73
C ASP A 91 -22.88 16.80 -16.20
N LEU A 92 -22.86 15.82 -15.29
CA LEU A 92 -22.95 14.38 -15.60
C LEU A 92 -23.09 13.59 -14.29
N THR A 93 -24.34 13.31 -13.93
CA THR A 93 -24.70 12.25 -12.99
C THR A 93 -24.44 10.89 -13.65
N THR A 94 -23.21 10.39 -13.57
CA THR A 94 -22.89 9.03 -14.00
C THR A 94 -23.12 8.05 -12.85
N ASN A 95 -24.30 7.41 -12.87
CA ASN A 95 -24.58 6.20 -12.10
C ASN A 95 -23.70 5.05 -12.63
N ILE A 96 -22.43 5.04 -12.25
CA ILE A 96 -21.53 3.91 -12.45
C ILE A 96 -21.67 3.02 -11.21
N PRO A 97 -21.96 1.71 -11.35
CA PRO A 97 -22.02 0.80 -10.22
C PRO A 97 -20.67 0.82 -9.49
N HIS A 98 -20.66 1.37 -8.27
CA HIS A 98 -19.52 1.35 -7.37
C HIS A 98 -19.25 -0.10 -6.95
N TYR A 99 -18.40 -0.81 -7.69
CA TYR A 99 -17.68 -1.94 -7.10
C TYR A 99 -16.55 -1.31 -6.24
N GLU A 100 -16.87 -0.96 -5.00
CA GLU A 100 -15.83 -0.75 -4.02
C GLU A 100 -15.16 -2.12 -3.81
N THR A 101 -13.88 -2.24 -4.15
CA THR A 101 -13.08 -3.34 -3.64
C THR A 101 -13.11 -3.24 -2.12
N ASP A 102 -13.74 -4.20 -1.44
CA ASP A 102 -13.73 -4.32 0.02
C ASP A 102 -12.32 -4.69 0.50
N LEU A 103 -11.41 -3.74 0.40
CA LEU A 103 -10.06 -3.88 0.93
C LEU A 103 -10.14 -3.79 2.45
N PRO A 104 -9.47 -4.69 3.19
CA PRO A 104 -9.43 -4.66 4.65
C PRO A 104 -8.55 -3.52 5.21
N PHE A 105 -8.04 -2.66 4.33
CA PHE A 105 -7.26 -1.48 4.64
C PHE A 105 -7.59 -0.32 3.69
N LYS A 106 -7.22 0.90 4.09
CA LYS A 106 -7.28 2.08 3.22
C LYS A 106 -5.94 2.81 3.22
N ILE A 107 -5.47 3.20 2.04
CA ILE A 107 -4.36 4.15 1.89
C ILE A 107 -4.96 5.56 2.05
N CYS A 108 -4.53 6.29 3.07
CA CYS A 108 -5.12 7.56 3.49
C CYS A 108 -4.46 8.78 2.84
N LEU A 109 -3.23 8.63 2.33
CA LEU A 109 -2.45 9.73 1.78
C LEU A 109 -1.49 9.21 0.70
N LEU A 110 -1.41 9.93 -0.42
CA LEU A 110 -0.41 9.74 -1.47
C LEU A 110 0.44 11.00 -1.54
N VAL A 111 1.76 10.83 -1.53
CA VAL A 111 2.75 11.91 -1.62
C VAL A 111 3.75 11.57 -2.72
N ASP A 112 3.98 12.50 -3.63
CA ASP A 112 4.84 12.31 -4.79
C ASP A 112 6.17 13.07 -4.65
N SER A 113 6.93 13.09 -5.75
CA SER A 113 8.22 13.77 -5.82
C SER A 113 8.14 15.27 -5.56
N ASP A 114 7.00 15.93 -5.82
CA ASP A 114 6.90 17.39 -5.69
C ASP A 114 6.97 17.85 -4.22
N ALA A 115 6.71 16.95 -3.28
CA ALA A 115 6.87 17.19 -1.85
C ALA A 115 8.30 16.92 -1.33
N MET A 116 9.20 16.37 -2.17
CA MET A 116 10.60 16.15 -1.80
C MET A 116 11.38 17.46 -1.82
N ILE A 117 12.44 17.52 -1.01
CA ILE A 117 13.34 18.69 -0.98
C ILE A 117 14.78 18.28 -1.20
N SER A 118 15.56 19.18 -1.79
CA SER A 118 17.00 19.03 -1.94
C SER A 118 17.74 19.55 -0.71
N ILE A 119 18.59 18.71 -0.12
CA ILE A 119 19.52 19.07 0.95
C ILE A 119 20.97 18.88 0.47
N TYR A 120 21.89 19.67 0.99
CA TYR A 120 23.31 19.47 0.77
C TYR A 120 23.91 18.62 1.89
N LEU A 121 24.59 17.53 1.54
CA LEU A 121 25.36 16.70 2.47
C LEU A 121 26.84 16.85 2.11
N GLU A 122 27.67 17.26 3.08
CA GLU A 122 29.08 17.63 2.86
C GLU A 122 29.87 16.61 2.02
N GLU A 123 29.74 15.31 2.33
CA GLU A 123 30.47 14.24 1.65
C GLU A 123 29.75 13.66 0.40
N HIS A 124 28.47 14.01 0.18
CA HIS A 124 27.62 13.34 -0.80
C HIS A 124 26.97 14.29 -1.83
N GLY A 125 27.19 15.59 -1.68
CA GLY A 125 26.58 16.64 -2.52
C GLY A 125 25.09 16.81 -2.26
N VAL A 126 24.39 17.38 -3.25
CA VAL A 126 22.94 17.58 -3.19
C VAL A 126 22.21 16.25 -3.29
N LYS A 127 21.28 16.00 -2.37
CA LYS A 127 20.39 14.84 -2.33
C LYS A 127 18.95 15.27 -2.10
N GLU A 128 18.03 14.64 -2.80
CA GLU A 128 16.60 14.78 -2.52
C GLU A 128 16.17 13.84 -1.41
N VAL A 129 15.29 14.33 -0.53
CA VAL A 129 14.80 13.63 0.67
C VAL A 129 13.29 13.80 0.84
N LYS A 130 12.68 12.94 1.65
CA LYS A 130 11.25 12.90 1.99
C LYS A 130 11.04 13.42 3.43
N PRO A 131 10.96 14.74 3.64
CA PRO A 131 10.87 15.31 4.98
C PRO A 131 9.50 15.04 5.61
N LEU A 132 9.42 14.13 6.59
CA LEU A 132 8.14 13.80 7.26
C LEU A 132 7.41 15.00 7.87
N ALA A 133 8.14 16.10 8.14
CA ALA A 133 7.57 17.38 8.55
C ALA A 133 6.50 17.92 7.58
N VAL A 134 6.59 17.63 6.28
CA VAL A 134 5.55 17.99 5.29
C VAL A 134 4.21 17.35 5.65
N ILE A 135 4.22 16.10 6.10
CA ILE A 135 3.01 15.39 6.55
C ILE A 135 2.60 15.88 7.94
N TRP A 136 3.53 15.97 8.89
CA TRP A 136 3.25 16.35 10.28
C TRP A 136 2.64 17.76 10.40
N ASN A 137 3.10 18.71 9.60
CA ASN A 137 2.55 20.07 9.58
C ASN A 137 1.10 20.10 9.07
N ARG A 138 0.73 19.19 8.16
CA ARG A 138 -0.65 19.08 7.65
C ARG A 138 -1.56 18.26 8.56
N PHE A 139 -1.01 17.29 9.28
CA PHE A 139 -1.72 16.38 10.17
C PHE A 139 -1.06 16.36 11.56
N PRO A 140 -1.33 17.36 12.42
CA PRO A 140 -0.62 17.55 13.69
C PRO A 140 -0.81 16.42 14.72
N GLN A 141 -1.74 15.49 14.50
CA GLN A 141 -1.83 14.27 15.32
C GLN A 141 -0.61 13.34 15.14
N TYR A 142 0.18 13.55 14.09
CA TYR A 142 1.36 12.76 13.77
C TYR A 142 2.63 13.55 14.06
N GLY A 143 3.65 12.83 14.52
CA GLY A 143 4.98 13.32 14.76
C GLY A 143 5.98 12.17 14.88
N PRO A 144 7.25 12.45 15.24
CA PRO A 144 8.27 11.43 15.37
C PRO A 144 7.94 10.34 16.42
N GLN A 145 7.13 10.67 17.43
CA GLN A 145 6.69 9.76 18.49
C GLN A 145 5.71 8.67 18.05
N ASN A 146 5.06 8.82 16.90
CA ASN A 146 4.05 7.86 16.42
C ASN A 146 4.08 7.63 14.89
N THR A 147 5.15 8.05 14.22
CA THR A 147 5.34 7.86 12.78
C THR A 147 6.53 6.94 12.53
N ILE A 148 6.36 5.98 11.62
CA ILE A 148 7.46 5.17 11.09
C ILE A 148 7.38 5.14 9.57
N MET A 149 8.54 5.23 8.92
CA MET A 149 8.68 5.23 7.47
C MET A 149 9.52 4.04 7.01
N PHE A 150 9.04 3.26 6.05
CA PHE A 150 9.79 2.19 5.40
C PHE A 150 10.23 2.63 4.01
N ASP A 151 11.53 2.53 3.77
CA ASP A 151 12.17 2.92 2.51
C ASP A 151 13.50 2.16 2.39
N ASP A 152 13.83 1.60 1.22
CA ASP A 152 15.08 0.86 1.03
C ASP A 152 16.30 1.81 0.96
N VAL A 153 16.03 3.08 0.64
CA VAL A 153 17.01 4.13 0.44
C VAL A 153 17.14 5.00 1.70
N ARG A 154 18.24 4.79 2.45
CA ARG A 154 18.52 5.51 3.71
C ARG A 154 18.49 7.03 3.59
N ARG A 155 18.95 7.60 2.46
CA ARG A 155 18.98 9.05 2.27
C ARG A 155 17.58 9.67 2.28
N ASN A 156 16.53 8.94 1.88
CA ASN A 156 15.19 9.50 1.76
C ASN A 156 14.66 10.01 3.10
N PHE A 157 15.10 9.42 4.22
CA PHE A 157 14.75 9.86 5.58
C PHE A 157 15.92 10.53 6.32
N ALA A 158 16.88 11.13 5.60
CA ALA A 158 18.04 11.78 6.22
C ALA A 158 17.67 12.94 7.17
N MET A 159 16.55 13.61 6.95
CA MET A 159 16.02 14.67 7.84
C MET A 159 15.15 14.15 8.99
N ASN A 160 14.83 12.86 8.99
CA ASN A 160 14.04 12.21 10.04
C ASN A 160 14.59 10.80 10.32
N PRO A 161 15.89 10.67 10.65
CA PRO A 161 16.56 9.37 10.73
C PRO A 161 15.98 8.46 11.81
N GLN A 162 15.43 9.06 12.87
CA GLN A 162 14.83 8.32 14.00
C GLN A 162 13.47 7.72 13.66
N SER A 163 12.78 8.21 12.63
CA SER A 163 11.48 7.66 12.17
C SER A 163 11.62 6.76 10.94
N GLY A 164 12.82 6.61 10.38
CA GLY A 164 13.09 5.78 9.21
C GLY A 164 13.57 4.38 9.58
N LEU A 165 12.99 3.37 8.93
CA LEU A 165 13.48 2.00 8.94
C LEU A 165 13.93 1.65 7.51
N ARG A 166 15.22 1.32 7.37
CA ARG A 166 15.76 0.82 6.10
C ARG A 166 15.34 -0.63 5.91
N ILE A 167 14.44 -0.86 4.96
CA ILE A 167 14.05 -2.21 4.51
C ILE A 167 15.08 -2.73 3.49
N HIS A 168 15.21 -4.06 3.31
CA HIS A 168 16.01 -4.56 2.20
C HIS A 168 15.27 -4.34 0.89
N SER A 169 16.03 -4.00 -0.16
CA SER A 169 15.47 -3.76 -1.49
C SER A 169 14.95 -5.06 -2.09
N TYR A 170 13.69 -5.07 -2.53
CA TYR A 170 13.05 -6.19 -3.21
C TYR A 170 13.30 -6.14 -4.72
N ARG A 171 14.22 -6.96 -5.20
CA ARG A 171 14.65 -7.01 -6.61
C ARG A 171 14.46 -8.41 -7.18
N ASP A 172 14.49 -8.54 -8.49
CA ASP A 172 14.43 -9.81 -9.21
C ASP A 172 13.27 -10.68 -8.72
N ALA A 173 12.05 -10.14 -8.77
CA ALA A 173 10.86 -10.76 -8.19
C ALA A 173 10.67 -12.23 -8.64
N HIS A 174 10.95 -12.53 -9.91
CA HIS A 174 10.91 -13.88 -10.47
C HIS A 174 11.80 -14.91 -9.74
N VAL A 175 12.89 -14.46 -9.11
CA VAL A 175 13.80 -15.30 -8.30
C VAL A 175 13.42 -15.26 -6.83
N ASN A 176 13.19 -14.06 -6.29
CA ASN A 176 13.18 -13.84 -4.84
C ASN A 176 11.78 -13.93 -4.21
N TYR A 177 10.70 -13.94 -4.98
CA TYR A 177 9.33 -13.91 -4.47
C TYR A 177 9.03 -15.05 -3.48
N SER A 178 9.50 -16.27 -3.75
CA SER A 178 9.16 -17.45 -2.93
C SER A 178 9.87 -17.47 -1.57
N THR A 179 10.99 -16.75 -1.44
CA THR A 179 11.84 -16.76 -0.24
C THR A 179 11.76 -15.48 0.58
N ASP A 180 11.38 -14.35 -0.03
CA ASP A 180 11.23 -13.07 0.67
C ASP A 180 10.06 -13.14 1.66
N LYS A 181 10.36 -12.81 2.92
CA LYS A 181 9.40 -12.75 4.04
C LYS A 181 9.51 -11.42 4.79
N GLU A 182 10.15 -10.42 4.20
CA GLU A 182 10.50 -9.21 4.93
C GLU A 182 9.26 -8.43 5.37
N LEU A 183 8.26 -8.24 4.49
CA LEU A 183 7.00 -7.58 4.86
C LEU A 183 6.22 -8.35 5.93
N LEU A 184 6.30 -9.68 5.94
CA LEU A 184 5.69 -10.49 7.00
C LEU A 184 6.32 -10.22 8.36
N TYR A 185 7.66 -10.12 8.42
CA TYR A 185 8.38 -9.82 9.66
C TYR A 185 8.25 -8.35 10.08
N LEU A 186 8.11 -7.44 9.13
CA LEU A 186 7.81 -6.03 9.42
C LEU A 186 6.38 -5.85 9.91
N ALA A 187 5.42 -6.65 9.45
CA ALA A 187 4.07 -6.68 10.03
C ALA A 187 4.10 -7.11 11.51
N ASP A 188 4.94 -8.10 11.86
CA ASP A 188 5.20 -8.49 13.26
C ASP A 188 5.84 -7.34 14.05
N TYR A 189 6.76 -6.58 13.45
CA TYR A 189 7.38 -5.43 14.08
C TYR A 189 6.39 -4.30 14.36
N LEU A 190 5.58 -3.92 13.36
CA LEU A 190 4.52 -2.91 13.48
C LEU A 190 3.52 -3.28 14.57
N ASP A 191 3.09 -4.54 14.62
CA ASP A 191 2.19 -5.02 15.66
C ASP A 191 2.79 -4.90 17.07
N LEU A 192 4.08 -5.19 17.22
CA LEU A 192 4.76 -5.16 18.51
C LEU A 192 5.01 -3.73 18.99
N ILE A 193 5.57 -2.85 18.15
CA ILE A 193 5.81 -1.47 18.56
C ILE A 193 4.49 -0.74 18.80
N ALA A 194 3.44 -1.10 18.05
CA ALA A 194 2.11 -0.56 18.30
C ALA A 194 1.52 -1.00 19.66
N LEU A 195 1.85 -2.20 20.10
CA LEU A 195 1.36 -2.77 21.36
C LEU A 195 2.17 -2.31 22.58
N LEU A 196 3.49 -2.20 22.43
CA LEU A 196 4.43 -2.08 23.55
C LEU A 196 4.95 -0.66 23.74
N GLU A 197 4.95 0.17 22.70
CA GLU A 197 5.64 1.45 22.71
C GLU A 197 4.65 2.61 22.57
N SER A 198 4.63 3.48 23.58
CA SER A 198 3.88 4.74 23.54
C SER A 198 4.61 5.84 22.76
N ASP A 199 5.91 5.70 22.54
CA ASP A 199 6.77 6.70 21.92
C ASP A 199 7.87 6.05 21.07
N PHE A 200 7.76 6.21 19.75
CA PHE A 200 8.68 5.62 18.78
C PHE A 200 10.05 6.27 18.75
N THR A 201 10.21 7.48 19.31
CA THR A 201 11.53 8.14 19.36
C THR A 201 12.55 7.38 20.19
N LYS A 202 12.11 6.41 21.01
CA LYS A 202 12.97 5.56 21.85
C LYS A 202 13.44 4.29 21.14
N LEU A 203 12.91 3.99 19.96
CA LEU A 203 13.21 2.76 19.23
C LEU A 203 14.51 2.88 18.45
N ASN A 204 15.21 1.76 18.29
CA ASN A 204 16.30 1.65 17.32
C ASN A 204 15.83 0.79 16.14
N HIS A 205 15.35 1.44 15.09
CA HIS A 205 14.81 0.76 13.91
C HIS A 205 15.88 -0.05 13.14
N HIS A 206 17.18 0.21 13.30
CA HIS A 206 18.22 -0.65 12.75
C HIS A 206 18.25 -2.05 13.38
N LYS A 207 17.70 -2.19 14.60
CA LYS A 207 17.63 -3.46 15.34
C LYS A 207 16.22 -4.00 15.43
N TRP A 208 15.36 -3.67 14.47
CA TRP A 208 13.95 -4.08 14.46
C TRP A 208 13.78 -5.60 14.54
N SER A 209 14.60 -6.37 13.84
CA SER A 209 14.53 -7.85 13.85
C SER A 209 14.85 -8.44 15.23
N SER A 210 15.88 -7.91 15.90
CA SER A 210 16.21 -8.28 17.29
C SER A 210 15.09 -7.88 18.26
N TYR A 211 14.45 -6.73 18.04
CA TYR A 211 13.29 -6.30 18.82
C TYR A 211 12.11 -7.28 18.66
N VAL A 212 11.81 -7.72 17.44
CA VAL A 212 10.80 -8.76 17.18
C VAL A 212 11.14 -10.05 17.89
N GLN A 213 12.39 -10.52 17.79
CA GLN A 213 12.84 -11.75 18.44
C GLN A 213 12.68 -11.68 19.96
N LYS A 214 13.13 -10.58 20.59
CA LYS A 214 13.03 -10.34 22.04
C LYS A 214 11.57 -10.34 22.52
N ASN A 215 10.65 -9.81 21.71
CA ASN A 215 9.25 -9.62 22.10
C ASN A 215 8.28 -10.65 21.50
N ARG A 216 8.77 -11.71 20.84
CA ARG A 216 7.98 -12.71 20.11
C ARG A 216 6.86 -13.36 20.94
N ARG A 217 7.02 -13.47 22.27
CA ARG A 217 5.96 -13.98 23.18
C ARG A 217 4.66 -13.17 23.10
N HIS A 218 4.75 -11.86 22.86
CA HIS A 218 3.59 -10.98 22.79
C HIS A 218 2.77 -11.22 21.51
N LEU A 219 3.40 -11.59 20.41
CA LEU A 219 2.73 -12.00 19.16
C LEU A 219 1.88 -13.27 19.35
N HIS A 220 2.44 -14.28 20.02
CA HIS A 220 1.74 -15.54 20.29
C HIS A 220 0.50 -15.33 21.16
N ARG A 221 0.62 -14.48 22.20
CA ARG A 221 -0.51 -14.11 23.05
C ARG A 221 -1.58 -13.37 22.24
N LYS A 222 -1.20 -12.38 21.44
CA LYS A 222 -2.12 -11.62 20.59
C LYS A 222 -2.92 -12.56 19.67
N ARG A 223 -2.24 -13.49 18.98
CA ARG A 223 -2.87 -14.47 18.08
C ARG A 223 -3.78 -15.50 18.77
N ARG A 224 -3.59 -15.79 20.06
CA ARG A 224 -4.43 -16.72 20.84
C ARG A 224 -5.64 -16.05 21.51
N SER A 225 -5.69 -14.72 21.53
CA SER A 225 -6.83 -13.96 22.06
C SER A 225 -8.04 -14.21 21.15
N PRO A 226 -9.19 -14.71 21.65
CA PRO A 226 -10.35 -15.05 20.82
C PRO A 226 -11.07 -13.84 20.19
N THR A 227 -10.61 -12.61 20.42
CA THR A 227 -11.29 -11.39 19.99
C THR A 227 -11.04 -10.98 18.54
N ALA A 228 -10.38 -11.83 17.74
CA ALA A 228 -10.27 -11.65 16.29
C ALA A 228 -10.62 -12.96 15.58
N ALA A 229 -11.91 -13.31 15.57
CA ALA A 229 -12.40 -14.21 14.54
C ALA A 229 -12.20 -13.51 13.18
N PRO A 230 -11.60 -14.17 12.17
CA PRO A 230 -11.69 -13.66 10.81
C PRO A 230 -13.15 -13.81 10.38
N MET A 231 -13.78 -12.73 9.93
CA MET A 231 -14.88 -12.86 8.99
C MET A 231 -14.30 -13.49 7.72
N ALA A 232 -14.30 -14.82 7.67
CA ALA A 232 -14.15 -15.53 6.42
C ALA A 232 -15.42 -15.24 5.61
N SER A 233 -15.31 -14.30 4.68
CA SER A 233 -16.21 -14.28 3.54
C SER A 233 -16.01 -15.61 2.83
N GLN A 234 -16.99 -16.51 2.99
CA GLN A 234 -17.13 -17.67 2.12
C GLN A 234 -17.37 -17.12 0.72
N VAL A 235 -16.29 -16.96 -0.06
CA VAL A 235 -16.39 -16.92 -1.50
C VAL A 235 -16.81 -18.33 -1.90
N ARG A 236 -18.13 -18.51 -2.03
CA ARG A 236 -18.71 -19.67 -2.70
C ARG A 236 -18.09 -19.68 -4.09
N ALA A 237 -17.28 -20.69 -4.40
CA ALA A 237 -16.91 -20.99 -5.76
C ALA A 237 -18.22 -21.16 -6.54
N GLY A 238 -18.53 -20.18 -7.39
CA GLY A 238 -19.65 -20.28 -8.30
C GLY A 238 -19.42 -21.49 -9.18
N GLU A 239 -20.34 -22.43 -9.11
CA GLU A 239 -20.49 -23.51 -10.08
C GLU A 239 -20.60 -22.85 -11.46
N PHE A 240 -19.61 -23.07 -12.31
CA PHE A 240 -19.72 -22.81 -13.74
C PHE A 240 -20.75 -23.80 -14.29
N ASN A 241 -21.97 -23.30 -14.50
CA ASN A 241 -23.01 -24.04 -15.17
C ASN A 241 -22.82 -23.79 -16.68
N ASP A 242 -22.17 -24.75 -17.36
CA ASP A 242 -22.14 -24.82 -18.82
C ASP A 242 -23.51 -25.30 -19.30
N GLN A 243 -24.41 -24.35 -19.55
CA GLN A 243 -25.61 -24.57 -20.34
C GLN A 243 -26.11 -23.22 -20.84
N ASP A 244 -25.85 -22.95 -22.13
CA ASP A 244 -26.87 -22.58 -23.10
C ASP A 244 -26.18 -22.21 -24.42
N ASP A 245 -26.10 -23.18 -25.33
CA ASP A 245 -26.00 -22.92 -26.76
C ASP A 245 -26.94 -23.92 -27.44
N ASN A 246 -28.21 -23.54 -27.50
CA ASN A 246 -29.23 -24.09 -28.40
C ASN A 246 -30.43 -23.15 -28.38
N ASP A 247 -30.55 -22.30 -29.39
CA ASP A 247 -31.67 -22.39 -30.33
C ASP A 247 -31.64 -21.22 -31.31
N ALA A 248 -31.49 -21.55 -32.60
CA ALA A 248 -32.50 -21.33 -33.63
C ALA A 248 -31.81 -21.28 -35.00
N VAL A 249 -32.19 -22.18 -35.92
CA VAL A 249 -33.08 -21.82 -37.05
C VAL A 249 -33.62 -23.12 -37.65
N ASP A 250 -34.93 -23.28 -37.50
CA ASP A 250 -35.79 -24.22 -38.23
C ASP A 250 -35.90 -23.80 -39.71
N SER A 251 -35.71 -24.73 -40.62
CA SER A 251 -36.21 -24.61 -42.00
C SER A 251 -36.78 -25.94 -42.44
N SER A 252 -38.11 -26.01 -42.34
CA SER A 252 -38.96 -27.04 -42.90
C SER A 252 -39.01 -26.92 -44.43
N GLY A 253 -38.97 -28.06 -45.10
CA GLY A 253 -39.11 -28.18 -46.55
C GLY A 253 -39.17 -29.64 -47.00
N HIS A 254 -40.28 -30.31 -46.70
CA HIS A 254 -40.59 -31.66 -47.20
C HIS A 254 -41.94 -31.65 -47.91
N THR A 255 -41.91 -31.83 -49.23
CA THR A 255 -42.95 -32.41 -50.10
C THR A 255 -42.14 -33.00 -51.27
N GLY A 256 -42.15 -34.27 -51.63
CA GLY A 256 -43.17 -35.31 -51.57
C GLY A 256 -43.27 -35.88 -53.00
N THR A 257 -42.99 -37.18 -53.15
CA THR A 257 -43.16 -38.05 -54.34
C THR A 257 -42.47 -37.68 -55.65
#